data_AF-A0AAD5M4A1-F1
#
_entry.id   AF-A0AAD5M4A1-F1
#
_cell.length_a   1.000
_cell.length_b   1.000
_cell.length_c   1.000
_cell.angle_alpha   90.00
_cell.angle_beta   90.00
_cell.angle_gamma   90.00
#
_symmetry.space_group_name_H-M   'P 1'
#
loop_
_entity.id
_entity.type
_entity.pdbx_description
1 polymer ?
#
loop_
_entity_poly.entity_id
_entity_poly.type
_entity_poly.pdbx_seq_one_letter_code
_entity_poly.pdbx_strand_id
1 'polypeptide(L)'
;MYGIRVLLFVNTSDYMSTSESAGVRLAIHAPTEYPFPDTFGYSAPVGFASSFGMKKKLIHRLSEPYGDCIHSENYDKTDYIYQQYDYHPEGCHRSRFQTKLIRDCSCGGPRFPVPKSSRHCSAFNAIARDCLERNIGDMGDFHHITEAMDCKCKQRCREVVHEVTFSTSKWPSGATDLDDCDGMTESECENYYRHNAAMVEVFYEQLNYELLQESEAYGLVNLIADFGGHLGLWLGFSVITVMEVIVLVFDVISICFHRKSDHKMNNERMNYLTYDGDTTK
;
A
#
# COMPACT_ATOMS: atom_id res chain seq x y z
N MET A 1 20.18 7.28 25.76
CA MET A 1 19.54 7.06 24.44
C MET A 1 18.16 7.70 24.48
N TYR A 2 17.79 8.46 23.45
CA TYR A 2 16.43 9.00 23.31
C TYR A 2 15.58 7.91 22.67
N GLY A 3 14.73 7.27 23.46
CA GLY A 3 13.92 6.12 23.05
C GLY A 3 13.02 5.67 24.19
N ILE A 4 12.31 4.57 23.97
CA ILE A 4 11.49 3.90 24.98
C ILE A 4 12.31 2.76 25.54
N ARG A 5 12.46 2.71 26.86
CA ARG A 5 13.07 1.58 27.58
C ARG A 5 12.07 1.08 28.62
N VAL A 6 11.68 -0.18 28.52
CA VAL A 6 10.65 -0.80 29.36
C VAL A 6 11.17 -2.11 29.91
N LEU A 7 10.84 -2.38 31.16
CA LEU A 7 11.04 -3.68 31.79
C LEU A 7 9.69 -4.40 31.81
N LEU A 8 9.63 -5.57 31.19
CA LEU A 8 8.41 -6.37 31.06
C LEU A 8 8.56 -7.68 31.82
N PHE A 9 7.54 -8.07 32.57
CA PHE A 9 7.47 -9.36 33.25
C PHE A 9 6.42 -10.24 32.59
N VAL A 10 6.80 -11.46 32.22
CA VAL A 10 5.91 -12.42 31.55
C VAL A 10 5.43 -13.55 32.46
N ASN A 11 6.00 -13.68 33.66
CA ASN A 11 5.74 -14.76 34.63
C ASN A 11 5.62 -16.15 33.96
N THR A 12 6.77 -16.77 33.70
CA THR A 12 6.85 -18.06 33.00
C THR A 12 6.14 -19.21 33.71
N SER A 13 5.82 -19.06 35.00
CA SER A 13 5.06 -20.07 35.75
C SER A 13 3.60 -20.20 35.29
N ASP A 14 3.03 -19.16 34.68
CA ASP A 14 1.65 -19.15 34.16
C ASP A 14 1.54 -19.77 32.75
N TYR A 15 2.68 -20.17 32.16
CA TYR A 15 2.70 -20.67 30.80
C TYR A 15 2.10 -22.08 30.72
N MET A 16 1.34 -22.33 29.67
CA MET A 16 0.89 -23.69 29.36
C MET A 16 2.10 -24.56 28.97
N SER A 17 2.03 -25.86 29.27
CA SER A 17 3.09 -26.82 28.92
C SER A 17 3.35 -26.96 27.42
N THR A 18 2.47 -26.42 26.58
CA THR A 18 2.60 -26.35 25.12
C THR A 18 3.37 -25.13 24.63
N SER A 19 3.73 -24.19 25.50
CA SER A 19 4.47 -22.97 25.12
C SER A 19 5.95 -23.29 24.89
N GLU A 20 6.41 -23.18 23.65
CA GLU A 20 7.78 -23.53 23.26
C GLU A 20 8.83 -22.45 23.60
N SER A 21 8.42 -21.19 23.76
CA SER A 21 9.33 -20.07 24.00
C SER A 21 8.78 -19.06 25.00
N ALA A 22 9.68 -18.39 25.73
CA ALA A 22 9.36 -17.37 26.73
C ALA A 22 9.92 -16.01 26.33
N GLY A 23 9.09 -14.98 26.39
CA GLY A 23 9.42 -13.63 25.96
C GLY A 23 8.18 -12.83 25.58
N VAL A 24 8.42 -11.63 25.05
CA VAL A 24 7.38 -10.72 24.58
C VAL A 24 7.50 -10.55 23.07
N ARG A 25 6.37 -10.43 22.38
CA ARG A 25 6.31 -10.09 20.96
C ARG A 25 5.88 -8.64 20.81
N LEU A 26 6.67 -7.84 20.09
CA LEU A 26 6.44 -6.41 19.86
C LEU A 26 6.31 -6.11 18.37
N ALA A 27 5.43 -5.19 18.01
CA ALA A 27 5.28 -4.71 16.65
C ALA A 27 5.52 -3.21 16.62
N ILE A 28 6.37 -2.74 15.70
CA ILE A 28 6.66 -1.32 15.51
C ILE A 28 5.93 -0.89 14.24
N HIS A 29 4.97 0.02 14.38
CA HIS A 29 4.08 0.42 13.30
C HIS A 29 3.71 1.90 13.37
N ALA A 30 3.10 2.43 12.31
CA ALA A 30 2.59 3.79 12.29
C ALA A 30 1.35 3.93 13.22
N PRO A 31 1.12 5.10 13.86
CA PRO A 31 0.05 5.27 14.84
C PRO A 31 -1.37 4.98 14.35
N THR A 32 -1.63 5.14 13.05
CA THR A 32 -2.93 4.93 12.42
C THR A 32 -3.11 3.53 11.83
N GLU A 33 -2.08 2.68 11.93
CA GLU A 33 -2.07 1.34 11.39
C GLU A 33 -2.31 0.28 12.47
N TYR A 34 -2.88 -0.86 12.08
CA TYR A 34 -3.02 -2.00 12.98
C TYR A 34 -1.68 -2.76 13.09
N PRO A 35 -1.20 -3.12 14.30
CA PRO A 35 0.16 -3.63 14.52
C PRO A 35 0.51 -5.00 13.90
N PHE A 36 -0.47 -5.80 13.47
CA PHE A 36 -0.31 -7.19 12.99
C PHE A 36 0.88 -7.96 13.63
N PRO A 37 0.92 -8.11 14.97
CA PRO A 37 2.11 -8.62 15.67
C PRO A 37 2.43 -10.08 15.34
N ASP A 38 1.47 -10.86 14.84
CA ASP A 38 1.74 -12.21 14.38
C ASP A 38 2.61 -12.22 13.11
N THR A 39 2.41 -11.28 12.17
CA THR A 39 3.18 -11.17 10.91
C THR A 39 4.41 -10.28 11.05
N PHE A 40 4.28 -9.09 11.63
CA PHE A 40 5.34 -8.07 11.71
C PHE A 40 5.92 -7.92 13.12
N GLY A 41 5.78 -8.95 13.95
CA GLY A 41 6.27 -8.93 15.33
C GLY A 41 7.72 -9.39 15.46
N TYR A 42 8.47 -8.68 16.30
CA TYR A 42 9.79 -9.05 16.78
C TYR A 42 9.69 -9.69 18.16
N SER A 43 10.54 -10.67 18.44
CA SER A 43 10.57 -11.37 19.73
C SER A 43 11.67 -10.82 20.63
N ALA A 44 11.32 -10.44 21.86
CA ALA A 44 12.25 -10.07 22.92
C ALA A 44 12.27 -11.18 23.98
N PRO A 45 13.35 -11.98 24.06
CA PRO A 45 13.44 -13.07 25.03
C PRO A 45 13.63 -12.57 26.47
N VAL A 46 13.19 -13.39 27.43
CA VAL A 46 13.48 -13.19 28.86
C VAL A 46 14.96 -13.38 29.18
N GLY A 47 15.48 -12.67 30.18
CA GLY A 47 16.89 -12.74 30.58
C GLY A 47 17.85 -11.99 29.67
N PHE A 48 17.31 -11.13 28.80
CA PHE A 48 18.08 -10.29 27.89
C PHE A 48 17.58 -8.86 27.89
N ALA A 49 18.51 -7.93 27.64
CA ALA A 49 18.21 -6.58 27.20
C ALA A 49 18.22 -6.57 25.66
N SER A 50 17.01 -6.54 25.10
CA SER A 50 16.75 -6.52 23.67
C SER A 50 16.60 -5.08 23.19
N SER A 51 17.49 -4.69 22.29
CA SER A 51 17.58 -3.33 21.75
C SER A 51 17.22 -3.34 20.27
N PHE A 52 16.16 -2.61 19.93
CA PHE A 52 15.57 -2.47 18.60
C PHE A 52 15.86 -1.06 18.07
N GLY A 53 16.81 -0.98 17.14
CA GLY A 53 17.10 0.26 16.41
C GLY A 53 16.12 0.41 15.26
N MET A 54 15.42 1.53 15.16
CA MET A 54 14.48 1.80 14.06
C MET A 54 14.96 2.91 13.13
N LYS A 55 14.69 2.72 11.83
CA LYS A 55 14.83 3.71 10.76
C LYS A 55 13.50 3.92 10.07
N LYS A 56 13.10 5.18 9.89
CA LYS A 56 11.85 5.52 9.20
C LYS A 56 12.06 5.56 7.69
N LYS A 57 11.21 4.84 6.95
CA LYS A 57 11.20 4.78 5.49
C LYS A 57 9.83 5.17 4.96
N LEU A 58 9.78 6.15 4.07
CA LEU A 58 8.57 6.60 3.38
C LEU A 58 8.58 6.05 1.97
N ILE A 59 7.50 5.38 1.57
CA ILE A 59 7.34 4.84 0.22
C ILE A 59 6.17 5.58 -0.46
N HIS A 60 6.47 6.20 -1.60
CA HIS A 60 5.53 6.88 -2.47
C HIS A 60 5.50 6.16 -3.82
N ARG A 61 4.40 5.46 -4.09
CA ARG A 61 4.16 4.74 -5.35
C ARG A 61 3.26 5.55 -6.26
N LEU A 62 3.41 5.36 -7.57
CA LEU A 62 2.52 5.98 -8.55
C LEU A 62 1.19 5.23 -8.63
N SER A 63 0.11 5.99 -8.72
CA SER A 63 -1.22 5.47 -9.02
C SER A 63 -1.41 5.24 -10.52
N GLU A 64 -2.58 4.74 -10.90
CA GLU A 64 -3.00 4.64 -12.29
C GLU A 64 -2.84 6.02 -12.98
N PRO A 65 -2.32 6.08 -14.23
CA PRO A 65 -2.00 5.00 -15.17
C PRO A 65 -0.61 4.36 -15.05
N TYR A 66 0.27 4.87 -14.18
CA TYR A 66 1.68 4.44 -14.15
C TYR A 66 1.96 3.30 -13.16
N GLY A 67 1.12 3.12 -12.15
CA GLY A 67 1.22 2.05 -11.18
C GLY A 67 -0.14 1.57 -10.70
N ASP A 68 -0.13 0.57 -9.83
CA ASP A 68 -1.34 -0.06 -9.29
C ASP A 68 -1.35 -0.01 -7.75
N CYS A 69 -1.59 1.18 -7.21
CA CYS A 69 -1.67 1.42 -5.77
C CYS A 69 -3.00 2.08 -5.39
N ILE A 70 -3.35 2.00 -4.09
CA ILE A 70 -4.55 2.63 -3.57
C ILE A 70 -4.24 3.67 -2.49
N HIS A 71 -5.09 4.69 -2.42
CA HIS A 71 -5.10 5.70 -1.36
C HIS A 71 -6.02 5.22 -0.23
N SER A 72 -5.53 5.26 1.03
CA SER A 72 -6.28 4.79 2.21
C SER A 72 -7.62 5.51 2.36
N GLU A 73 -7.66 6.78 1.97
CA GLU A 73 -8.83 7.66 2.02
C GLU A 73 -9.94 7.25 1.06
N ASN A 74 -9.59 6.62 -0.06
CA ASN A 74 -10.52 6.21 -1.11
C ASN A 74 -10.93 4.74 -0.99
N TYR A 75 -10.35 4.00 -0.04
CA TYR A 75 -10.66 2.58 0.14
C TYR A 75 -12.01 2.41 0.84
N ASP A 76 -12.89 1.63 0.23
CA ASP A 76 -14.16 1.25 0.83
C ASP A 76 -13.93 0.29 2.02
N LYS A 77 -14.18 0.80 3.24
CA LYS A 77 -14.00 0.06 4.49
C LYS A 77 -15.21 -0.78 4.91
N THR A 78 -16.26 -0.88 4.09
CA THR A 78 -17.47 -1.66 4.41
C THR A 78 -17.16 -3.12 4.76
N ASP A 79 -16.36 -3.78 3.92
CA ASP A 79 -15.90 -5.17 4.08
C ASP A 79 -14.62 -5.30 4.94
N TYR A 80 -14.07 -4.20 5.46
CA TYR A 80 -12.79 -4.19 6.16
C TYR A 80 -12.97 -4.41 7.66
N ILE A 81 -12.42 -5.49 8.21
CA ILE A 81 -12.63 -5.84 9.63
C ILE A 81 -11.88 -4.91 10.61
N TYR A 82 -10.92 -4.12 10.13
CA TYR A 82 -10.13 -3.16 10.91
C TYR A 82 -10.57 -1.71 10.67
N GLN A 83 -11.88 -1.43 10.72
CA GLN A 83 -12.49 -0.15 10.30
C GLN A 83 -11.87 1.11 10.92
N GLN A 84 -11.30 1.02 12.12
CA GLN A 84 -10.70 2.14 12.85
C GLN A 84 -9.27 2.49 12.38
N TYR A 85 -8.67 1.64 11.56
CA TYR A 85 -7.28 1.77 11.10
C TYR A 85 -7.22 2.12 9.62
N ASP A 86 -6.06 2.60 9.19
CA ASP A 86 -5.77 2.77 7.78
C ASP A 86 -5.73 1.44 7.04
N TYR A 87 -6.05 1.48 5.75
CA TYR A 87 -5.93 0.31 4.91
C TYR A 87 -4.50 -0.24 4.97
N HIS A 88 -4.39 -1.56 5.12
CA HIS A 88 -3.12 -2.28 5.01
C HIS A 88 -3.38 -3.57 4.22
N PRO A 89 -2.48 -3.99 3.31
CA PRO A 89 -2.65 -5.22 2.52
C PRO A 89 -2.92 -6.44 3.39
N GLU A 90 -2.17 -6.61 4.49
CA GLU A 90 -2.38 -7.70 5.46
C GLU A 90 -3.80 -7.68 6.04
N GLY A 91 -4.32 -6.50 6.38
CA GLY A 91 -5.68 -6.35 6.86
C GLY A 91 -6.72 -6.68 5.77
N CYS A 92 -6.44 -6.38 4.51
CA CYS A 92 -7.31 -6.69 3.38
C CYS A 92 -7.43 -8.20 3.18
N HIS A 93 -6.30 -8.92 3.19
CA HIS A 93 -6.28 -10.38 3.09
C HIS A 93 -7.06 -11.03 4.23
N ARG A 94 -6.83 -10.59 5.48
CA ARG A 94 -7.57 -11.09 6.66
C ARG A 94 -9.06 -10.76 6.60
N SER A 95 -9.42 -9.58 6.12
CA SER A 95 -10.81 -9.17 5.94
C SER A 95 -11.52 -10.07 4.93
N ARG A 96 -10.92 -10.30 3.76
CA ARG A 96 -11.48 -11.18 2.73
C ARG A 96 -11.61 -12.62 3.21
N PHE A 97 -10.59 -13.12 3.92
CA PHE A 97 -10.62 -14.42 4.54
C PHE A 97 -11.78 -14.57 5.53
N GLN A 98 -11.91 -13.61 6.45
CA GLN A 98 -12.96 -13.63 7.46
C GLN A 98 -14.36 -13.48 6.84
N THR A 99 -14.53 -12.61 5.83
CA THR A 99 -15.81 -12.44 5.14
C THR A 99 -16.23 -13.71 4.40
N LYS A 100 -15.29 -14.44 3.78
CA LYS A 100 -15.58 -15.72 3.15
C LYS A 100 -16.01 -16.78 4.17
N LEU A 101 -15.33 -16.87 5.31
CA LEU A 101 -15.74 -17.77 6.41
C LEU A 101 -17.13 -17.41 6.95
N ILE A 102 -17.45 -16.14 7.13
CA ILE A 102 -18.77 -15.70 7.57
C ILE A 102 -19.84 -16.07 6.53
N ARG A 103 -19.56 -15.93 5.24
CA ARG A 103 -20.49 -16.30 4.17
C ARG A 103 -20.75 -17.81 4.13
N ASP A 104 -19.69 -18.62 4.24
CA ASP A 104 -19.76 -20.06 4.01
C ASP A 104 -20.21 -20.81 5.30
N CYS A 105 -19.84 -20.32 6.49
CA CYS A 105 -20.14 -20.95 7.79
C CYS A 105 -21.12 -20.15 8.68
N SER A 106 -21.60 -18.98 8.27
CA SER A 106 -22.46 -18.07 9.06
C SER A 106 -21.84 -17.54 10.37
N CYS A 107 -20.53 -17.75 10.58
CA CYS A 107 -19.80 -17.26 11.74
C CYS A 107 -18.33 -17.01 11.37
N GLY A 108 -17.67 -16.09 12.09
CA GLY A 108 -16.28 -15.76 11.84
C GLY A 108 -15.31 -16.57 12.69
N GLY A 109 -14.10 -16.81 12.17
CA GLY A 109 -13.03 -17.44 12.94
C GLY A 109 -12.66 -16.62 14.18
N PRO A 110 -12.24 -17.25 15.30
CA PRO A 110 -11.87 -16.54 16.52
C PRO A 110 -10.54 -15.79 16.42
N ARG A 111 -9.70 -16.08 15.41
CA ARG A 111 -8.38 -15.47 15.22
C ARG A 111 -8.42 -14.00 14.80
N PHE A 112 -9.48 -13.59 14.10
CA PHE A 112 -9.61 -12.25 13.55
C PHE A 112 -10.89 -11.58 14.04
N PRO A 113 -10.94 -10.25 14.17
CA PRO A 113 -12.16 -9.53 14.49
C PRO A 113 -13.31 -9.89 13.54
N VAL A 114 -14.55 -9.84 14.05
CA VAL A 114 -15.76 -9.97 13.22
C VAL A 114 -16.49 -8.63 13.12
N PRO A 115 -17.16 -8.35 11.98
CA PRO A 115 -18.06 -7.21 11.87
C PRO A 115 -19.16 -7.27 12.94
N LYS A 116 -19.69 -6.12 13.36
CA LYS A 116 -20.72 -6.02 14.42
C LYS A 116 -22.00 -6.81 14.14
N SER A 117 -22.31 -7.08 12.87
CA SER A 117 -23.47 -7.88 12.44
C SER A 117 -23.25 -9.39 12.61
N SER A 118 -22.01 -9.83 12.81
CA SER A 118 -21.59 -11.23 12.84
C SER A 118 -21.03 -11.61 14.20
N ARG A 119 -20.95 -12.91 14.47
CA ARG A 119 -20.44 -13.46 15.73
C ARG A 119 -19.31 -14.44 15.44
N HIS A 120 -18.42 -14.63 16.42
CA HIS A 120 -17.43 -15.69 16.34
C HIS A 120 -18.08 -17.06 16.41
N CYS A 121 -17.51 -18.03 15.68
CA CYS A 121 -17.91 -19.42 15.80
C CYS A 121 -17.65 -19.94 17.23
N SER A 122 -18.63 -20.63 17.81
CA SER A 122 -18.46 -21.24 19.13
C SER A 122 -17.61 -22.50 19.04
N ALA A 123 -16.60 -22.62 19.93
CA ALA A 123 -15.78 -23.82 20.04
C ALA A 123 -16.59 -25.08 20.40
N PHE A 124 -17.76 -24.92 21.02
CA PHE A 124 -18.64 -26.03 21.42
C PHE A 124 -19.58 -26.48 20.30
N ASN A 125 -19.70 -25.71 19.21
CA ASN A 125 -20.55 -26.09 18.09
C ASN A 125 -19.73 -26.93 17.09
N ALA A 126 -19.96 -28.25 17.10
CA ALA A 126 -19.26 -29.19 16.24
C ALA A 126 -19.47 -28.91 14.74
N ILE A 127 -20.67 -28.46 14.33
CA ILE A 127 -20.99 -28.17 12.92
C ILE A 127 -20.21 -26.92 12.45
N ALA A 128 -20.19 -25.88 13.27
CA ALA A 128 -19.44 -24.66 12.96
C ALA A 128 -17.93 -24.92 12.92
N ARG A 129 -17.41 -25.72 13.85
CA ARG A 129 -16.00 -26.11 13.89
C ARG A 129 -15.59 -26.91 12.66
N ASP A 130 -16.38 -27.92 12.30
CA ASP A 130 -16.15 -28.75 11.12
C ASP A 130 -16.22 -27.93 9.82
N CYS A 131 -17.13 -26.95 9.74
CA CYS A 131 -17.18 -25.99 8.63
C CYS A 131 -15.91 -25.13 8.55
N LEU A 132 -15.44 -24.59 9.69
CA LEU A 132 -14.19 -23.82 9.74
C LEU A 132 -12.99 -24.66 9.32
N GLU A 133 -12.82 -25.86 9.89
CA GLU A 133 -11.69 -26.74 9.60
C GLU A 133 -11.64 -27.14 8.11
N ARG A 134 -12.79 -27.46 7.50
CA ARG A 134 -12.86 -27.73 6.05
C ARG A 134 -12.50 -26.51 5.21
N ASN A 135 -13.11 -25.36 5.48
CA ASN A 135 -12.84 -24.14 4.69
C ASN A 135 -11.39 -23.67 4.83
N ILE A 136 -10.81 -23.76 6.03
CA ILE A 136 -9.40 -23.43 6.26
C ILE A 136 -8.49 -24.45 5.54
N GLY A 137 -8.82 -25.73 5.58
CA GLY A 137 -8.08 -26.78 4.86
C GLY A 137 -8.13 -26.62 3.34
N ASP A 138 -9.29 -26.25 2.79
CA ASP A 138 -9.50 -26.10 1.34
C ASP A 138 -8.87 -24.81 0.78
N MET A 139 -8.94 -23.71 1.52
CA MET A 139 -8.40 -22.41 1.08
C MET A 139 -6.88 -22.30 1.25
N GLY A 140 -6.32 -23.11 2.14
CA GLY A 140 -4.99 -22.89 2.72
C GLY A 140 -5.07 -21.91 3.91
N ASP A 141 -4.07 -21.98 4.80
CA ASP A 141 -3.94 -20.97 5.86
C ASP A 141 -3.79 -19.57 5.23
N PHE A 142 -4.10 -18.49 5.96
CA PHE A 142 -4.11 -17.12 5.41
C PHE A 142 -2.78 -16.68 4.77
N HIS A 143 -1.67 -17.37 5.05
CA HIS A 143 -0.36 -17.18 4.42
C HIS A 143 -0.22 -17.84 3.03
N HIS A 144 -1.05 -18.82 2.72
CA HIS A 144 -1.12 -19.53 1.44
C HIS A 144 -2.55 -19.43 0.90
N ILE A 145 -3.02 -18.21 0.69
CA ILE A 145 -4.26 -17.98 -0.05
C ILE A 145 -4.02 -18.52 -1.47
N THR A 146 -4.54 -19.70 -1.72
CA THR A 146 -4.54 -20.31 -3.05
C THR A 146 -5.27 -19.42 -4.05
N GLU A 147 -5.03 -19.61 -5.35
CA GLU A 147 -5.76 -18.98 -6.46
C GLU A 147 -7.30 -19.09 -6.37
N ALA A 148 -7.82 -19.89 -5.42
CA ALA A 148 -9.23 -20.05 -5.08
C ALA A 148 -9.88 -18.81 -4.41
N MET A 149 -9.12 -17.75 -4.10
CA MET A 149 -9.66 -16.49 -3.58
C MET A 149 -9.26 -15.34 -4.52
N ASP A 150 -10.21 -14.79 -5.27
CA ASP A 150 -10.04 -13.57 -6.09
C ASP A 150 -9.86 -12.34 -5.18
N CYS A 151 -8.69 -12.26 -4.53
CA CYS A 151 -8.33 -11.24 -3.56
C CYS A 151 -7.55 -10.11 -4.24
N LYS A 152 -8.25 -9.06 -4.66
CA LYS A 152 -7.64 -7.84 -5.21
C LYS A 152 -7.17 -6.88 -4.10
N CYS A 153 -6.21 -7.31 -3.29
CA CYS A 153 -5.59 -6.47 -2.26
C CYS A 153 -4.35 -5.79 -2.84
N LYS A 154 -4.45 -4.48 -3.06
CA LYS A 154 -3.38 -3.65 -3.65
C LYS A 154 -2.49 -3.04 -2.58
N GLN A 155 -1.28 -2.63 -2.96
CA GLN A 155 -0.38 -1.88 -2.06
C GLN A 155 -0.84 -0.42 -1.91
N ARG A 156 -0.44 0.24 -0.82
CA ARG A 156 -0.74 1.67 -0.63
C ARG A 156 0.17 2.55 -1.48
N CYS A 157 -0.38 3.65 -1.97
CA CYS A 157 0.40 4.67 -2.67
C CYS A 157 1.34 5.43 -1.73
N ARG A 158 0.94 5.61 -0.46
CA ARG A 158 1.76 6.24 0.59
C ARG A 158 1.84 5.31 1.76
N GLU A 159 3.06 4.98 2.16
CA GLU A 159 3.31 4.00 3.21
C GLU A 159 4.49 4.44 4.08
N VAL A 160 4.34 4.24 5.39
CA VAL A 160 5.39 4.49 6.38
C VAL A 160 5.85 3.14 6.92
N VAL A 161 7.06 2.74 6.55
CA VAL A 161 7.68 1.50 7.03
C VAL A 161 8.74 1.84 8.06
N HIS A 162 8.81 1.07 9.14
CA HIS A 162 9.88 1.16 10.12
C HIS A 162 10.80 -0.05 9.91
N GLU A 163 11.99 0.19 9.38
CA GLU A 163 13.03 -0.83 9.30
C GLU A 163 13.68 -0.97 10.68
N VAL A 164 13.82 -2.20 11.16
CA VAL A 164 14.28 -2.48 12.52
C VAL A 164 15.53 -3.35 12.48
N THR A 165 16.58 -2.94 13.19
CA THR A 165 17.73 -3.77 13.51
C THR A 165 17.63 -4.28 14.94
N PHE A 166 18.00 -5.55 15.14
CA PHE A 166 17.93 -6.21 16.44
C PHE A 166 19.32 -6.44 17.01
N SER A 167 19.48 -6.13 18.29
CA SER A 167 20.66 -6.46 19.08
C SER A 167 20.23 -6.89 20.48
N THR A 168 21.05 -7.70 21.14
CA THR A 168 20.73 -8.22 22.46
C THR A 168 21.97 -8.35 23.32
N SER A 169 21.79 -8.21 24.62
CA SER A 169 22.82 -8.44 25.64
C SER A 169 22.22 -9.17 26.84
N LYS A 170 23.04 -9.93 27.57
CA LYS A 170 22.60 -10.63 28.79
C LYS A 170 22.10 -9.60 29.81
N TRP A 171 20.92 -9.81 30.38
CA TRP A 171 20.41 -9.00 31.48
C TRP A 171 19.56 -9.83 32.45
N PRO A 172 19.77 -9.76 33.78
CA PRO A 172 20.71 -8.88 34.50
C PRO A 172 22.19 -9.25 34.30
N SER A 173 23.08 -8.28 34.53
CA SER A 173 24.54 -8.46 34.42
C SER A 173 25.19 -9.08 35.66
N GLY A 174 24.47 -9.14 36.78
CA GLY A 174 25.00 -9.48 38.11
C GLY A 174 25.56 -8.29 38.90
N ALA A 175 25.63 -7.09 38.29
CA ALA A 175 26.02 -5.84 38.95
C ALA A 175 24.88 -4.82 39.03
N THR A 176 23.70 -5.20 38.54
CA THR A 176 22.52 -4.33 38.52
C THR A 176 21.79 -4.49 39.83
N ASP A 177 21.56 -3.39 40.55
CA ASP A 177 20.69 -3.39 41.72
C ASP A 177 19.24 -3.61 41.25
N LEU A 178 18.62 -4.69 41.71
CA LEU A 178 17.27 -5.09 41.33
C LEU A 178 16.33 -4.61 42.45
N ASP A 179 15.58 -3.55 42.17
CA ASP A 179 14.81 -2.77 43.16
C ASP A 179 13.61 -3.52 43.81
N ASP A 180 13.36 -4.79 43.47
CA ASP A 180 12.17 -5.55 43.90
C ASP A 180 12.50 -7.04 44.15
N CYS A 181 13.39 -7.29 45.12
CA CYS A 181 13.85 -8.62 45.53
C CYS A 181 13.46 -8.96 46.98
N ASP A 182 12.31 -8.49 47.47
CA ASP A 182 12.00 -8.62 48.89
C ASP A 182 11.90 -10.09 49.34
N GLY A 183 12.69 -10.46 50.35
CA GLY A 183 12.77 -11.81 50.90
C GLY A 183 13.58 -12.85 50.08
N MET A 184 14.22 -12.48 48.97
CA MET A 184 15.06 -13.39 48.16
C MET A 184 16.56 -13.12 48.34
N THR A 185 17.41 -14.14 48.16
CA THR A 185 18.86 -13.91 48.01
C THR A 185 19.16 -13.23 46.68
N GLU A 186 20.30 -12.53 46.58
CA GLU A 186 20.74 -11.86 45.34
C GLU A 186 20.78 -12.83 44.14
N SER A 187 21.26 -14.06 44.37
CA SER A 187 21.29 -15.12 43.36
C SER A 187 19.91 -15.63 42.93
N GLU A 188 18.97 -15.74 43.88
CA GLU A 188 17.60 -16.15 43.59
C GLU A 188 16.87 -15.06 42.81
N CYS A 189 17.12 -13.79 43.16
CA CYS A 189 16.53 -12.66 42.46
C CYS A 189 17.08 -12.54 41.03
N GLU A 190 18.39 -12.64 40.81
CA GLU A 190 18.96 -12.66 39.45
C GLU A 190 18.32 -13.78 38.63
N ASN A 191 18.16 -14.96 39.23
CA ASN A 191 17.56 -16.10 38.55
C ASN A 191 16.08 -15.87 38.23
N TYR A 192 15.32 -15.26 39.14
CA TYR A 192 13.92 -14.90 38.96
C TYR A 192 13.74 -13.93 37.78
N TYR A 193 14.51 -12.83 37.75
CA TYR A 193 14.47 -11.86 36.65
C TYR A 193 14.96 -12.46 35.34
N ARG A 194 15.98 -13.31 35.37
CA ARG A 194 16.49 -13.99 34.18
C ARG A 194 15.44 -14.89 33.52
N HIS A 195 14.57 -15.52 34.30
CA HIS A 195 13.52 -16.38 33.77
C HIS A 195 12.22 -15.62 33.45
N ASN A 196 11.90 -14.55 34.17
CA ASN A 196 10.58 -13.92 34.10
C ASN A 196 10.56 -12.52 33.49
N ALA A 197 11.70 -11.86 33.36
CA ALA A 197 11.78 -10.48 32.91
C ALA A 197 12.50 -10.35 31.57
N ALA A 198 11.98 -9.47 30.71
CA ALA A 198 12.56 -9.09 29.44
C ALA A 198 12.73 -7.56 29.43
N MET A 199 13.95 -7.08 29.19
CA MET A 199 14.21 -5.67 29.02
C MET A 199 14.14 -5.32 27.53
N VAL A 200 13.30 -4.34 27.19
CA VAL A 200 13.06 -3.93 25.81
C VAL A 200 13.42 -2.45 25.66
N GLU A 201 14.27 -2.16 24.68
CA GLU A 201 14.64 -0.80 24.30
C GLU A 201 14.33 -0.59 22.81
N VAL A 202 13.62 0.48 22.50
CA VAL A 202 13.31 0.90 21.12
C VAL A 202 13.78 2.34 20.93
N PHE A 203 14.64 2.56 19.95
CA PHE A 203 15.25 3.87 19.70
C PHE A 203 15.44 4.14 18.20
N TYR A 204 15.50 5.42 17.82
CA TYR A 204 15.87 5.80 16.45
C TYR A 204 17.38 5.64 16.26
N GLU A 205 17.80 4.91 15.23
CA GLU A 205 19.23 4.79 14.89
C GLU A 205 19.80 6.13 14.41
N GLN A 206 18.99 6.87 13.64
CA GLN A 206 19.33 8.15 13.05
C GLN A 206 18.08 9.03 13.02
N LEU A 207 18.24 10.35 13.13
CA LEU A 207 17.13 11.33 13.03
C LEU A 207 16.77 11.71 11.58
N ASN A 208 17.25 10.96 10.59
CA ASN A 208 16.86 11.09 9.19
C ASN A 208 15.80 10.03 8.82
N TYR A 209 15.20 10.20 7.65
CA TYR A 209 14.32 9.21 7.05
C TYR A 209 14.72 8.98 5.59
N GLU A 210 14.45 7.78 5.11
CA GLU A 210 14.63 7.43 3.69
C GLU A 210 13.31 7.67 2.95
N LEU A 211 13.37 8.32 1.78
CA LEU A 211 12.21 8.54 0.91
C LEU A 211 12.42 7.77 -0.40
N LEU A 212 11.62 6.73 -0.61
CA LEU A 212 11.53 6.03 -1.90
C LEU A 212 10.32 6.57 -2.65
N GLN A 213 10.57 7.32 -3.71
CA GLN A 213 9.52 7.92 -4.52
C GLN A 213 9.63 7.43 -5.96
N GLU A 214 8.54 6.85 -6.47
CA GLU A 214 8.38 6.53 -7.87
C GLU A 214 7.99 7.80 -8.65
N SER A 215 8.65 7.99 -9.79
CA SER A 215 8.38 9.08 -10.74
C SER A 215 8.25 8.50 -12.15
N GLU A 216 7.43 9.13 -12.98
CA GLU A 216 7.28 8.71 -14.38
C GLU A 216 8.66 8.73 -15.08
N ALA A 217 9.02 7.63 -15.71
CA ALA A 217 10.30 7.54 -16.42
C ALA A 217 10.33 8.45 -17.65
N TYR A 218 9.16 8.72 -18.24
CA TYR A 218 9.04 9.47 -19.46
C TYR A 218 7.75 10.31 -19.45
N GLY A 219 7.90 11.61 -19.20
CA GLY A 219 6.79 12.56 -19.22
C GLY A 219 6.44 13.02 -20.63
N LEU A 220 5.26 13.64 -20.77
CA LEU A 220 4.76 14.17 -22.05
C LEU A 220 5.68 15.25 -22.65
N VAL A 221 6.37 16.00 -21.80
CA VAL A 221 7.35 17.01 -22.25
C VAL A 221 8.54 16.35 -22.94
N ASN A 222 9.06 15.25 -22.39
CA ASN A 222 10.15 14.49 -22.99
C ASN A 222 9.71 13.86 -24.31
N LEU A 223 8.47 13.35 -24.37
CA LEU A 223 7.88 12.81 -25.60
C LEU A 223 7.85 13.85 -26.73
N ILE A 224 7.38 15.06 -26.44
CA ILE A 224 7.32 16.15 -27.43
C ILE A 224 8.72 16.61 -27.81
N ALA A 225 9.64 16.68 -26.84
CA ALA A 225 11.03 17.06 -27.10
C ALA A 225 11.73 16.08 -28.04
N ASP A 226 11.59 14.77 -27.80
CA ASP A 226 12.23 13.75 -28.65
C ASP A 226 11.56 13.65 -30.02
N PHE A 227 10.23 13.74 -30.08
CA PHE A 227 9.50 13.78 -31.35
C PHE A 227 9.88 15.01 -32.19
N GLY A 228 9.91 16.18 -31.58
CA GLY A 228 10.34 17.43 -32.21
C GLY A 228 11.82 17.41 -32.59
N GLY A 229 12.67 16.82 -31.76
CA GLY A 229 14.10 16.65 -32.02
C GLY A 229 14.35 15.75 -33.23
N HIS A 230 13.68 14.61 -33.32
CA HIS A 230 13.78 13.73 -34.47
C HIS A 230 13.23 14.38 -35.75
N LEU A 231 12.05 14.98 -35.72
CA LEU A 231 11.50 15.66 -36.90
C LEU A 231 12.35 16.85 -37.34
N GLY A 232 12.88 17.63 -36.40
CA GLY A 232 13.77 18.75 -36.67
C GLY A 232 15.09 18.29 -37.29
N LEU A 233 15.68 17.20 -36.79
CA LEU A 233 16.94 16.67 -37.31
C LEU A 233 16.81 16.09 -38.72
N TRP A 234 15.76 15.29 -38.97
CA TRP A 234 15.62 14.57 -40.25
C TRP A 234 14.97 15.39 -41.36
N LEU A 235 14.00 16.24 -41.02
CA LEU A 235 13.19 16.97 -42.00
C LEU A 235 13.40 18.49 -41.96
N GLY A 236 14.20 19.01 -41.01
CA GLY A 236 14.24 20.45 -40.74
C GLY A 236 12.89 20.98 -40.25
N PHE A 237 12.00 20.09 -39.79
CA PHE A 237 10.65 20.42 -39.40
C PHE A 237 10.66 21.22 -38.09
N SER A 238 10.04 22.38 -38.11
CA SER A 238 9.92 23.27 -36.95
C SER A 238 8.50 23.79 -36.78
N VAL A 239 8.20 24.39 -35.64
CA VAL A 239 6.91 25.08 -35.43
C VAL A 239 6.64 26.14 -36.52
N ILE A 240 7.69 26.75 -37.06
CA ILE A 240 7.57 27.72 -38.16
C ILE A 240 7.06 27.02 -39.44
N THR A 241 7.60 25.83 -39.76
CA THR A 241 7.13 25.05 -40.92
C THR A 241 5.66 24.63 -40.79
N VAL A 242 5.19 24.33 -39.57
CA VAL A 242 3.76 24.04 -39.31
C VAL A 242 2.90 25.27 -39.57
N MET A 243 3.32 26.43 -39.07
CA MET A 243 2.59 27.68 -39.29
C MET A 243 2.53 28.07 -40.77
N GLU A 244 3.62 27.86 -41.51
CA GLU A 244 3.67 28.10 -42.96
C GLU A 244 2.67 27.22 -43.72
N VAL A 245 2.60 25.93 -43.41
CA VAL A 245 1.63 25.00 -44.01
C VAL A 245 0.20 25.43 -43.69
N ILE A 246 -0.08 25.87 -42.45
CA ILE A 246 -1.42 26.34 -42.06
C ILE A 246 -1.83 27.57 -42.88
N VAL A 247 -0.95 28.57 -42.99
CA VAL A 247 -1.22 29.77 -43.80
C VAL A 247 -1.44 29.40 -45.27
N LEU A 248 -0.59 28.53 -45.81
CA LEU A 248 -0.72 28.06 -47.19
C LEU A 248 -2.06 27.34 -47.44
N VAL A 249 -2.52 26.52 -46.50
CA VAL A 249 -3.83 25.87 -46.57
C VAL A 249 -4.96 26.92 -46.55
N PHE A 250 -4.89 27.92 -45.67
CA PHE A 250 -5.87 29.02 -45.64
C PHE A 250 -5.90 29.82 -46.95
N ASP A 251 -4.74 30.14 -47.51
CA ASP A 251 -4.63 30.87 -48.78
C ASP A 251 -5.20 30.05 -49.93
N VAL A 252 -4.87 28.76 -50.02
CA VAL A 252 -5.42 27.86 -51.04
C VAL A 252 -6.94 27.75 -50.92
N ILE A 253 -7.48 27.66 -49.70
CA ILE A 253 -8.92 27.64 -49.45
C ILE A 253 -9.57 28.96 -49.90
N SER A 254 -8.99 30.10 -49.54
CA SER A 254 -9.48 31.42 -49.93
C SER A 254 -9.50 31.62 -51.45
N ILE A 255 -8.43 31.20 -52.13
CA ILE A 255 -8.34 31.22 -53.60
C ILE A 255 -9.38 30.28 -54.23
N CYS A 256 -9.58 29.08 -53.69
CA CYS A 256 -10.60 28.14 -54.16
C CYS A 256 -12.01 28.72 -54.03
N PHE A 257 -12.30 29.43 -52.93
CA PHE A 257 -13.59 30.11 -52.75
C PHE A 257 -13.76 31.31 -53.70
N HIS A 258 -12.73 32.11 -53.93
CA HIS A 258 -12.77 33.20 -54.92
C HIS A 258 -12.98 32.67 -56.34
N ARG A 259 -12.27 31.62 -56.76
CA ARG A 259 -12.47 31.00 -58.08
C ARG A 259 -13.88 30.44 -58.26
N LYS A 260 -14.49 29.89 -57.20
CA LYS A 260 -15.89 29.43 -57.23
C LYS A 260 -16.87 30.60 -57.36
N SER A 261 -16.59 31.73 -56.71
CA SER A 261 -17.38 32.96 -56.83
C SER A 261 -17.28 33.57 -58.23
N ASP A 262 -16.07 33.67 -58.79
CA ASP A 262 -15.84 34.17 -60.15
C ASP A 262 -16.46 33.27 -61.22
N HIS A 263 -16.38 31.94 -61.05
CA HIS A 263 -17.03 31.00 -61.97
C HIS A 263 -18.56 31.08 -61.91
N LYS A 264 -19.14 31.43 -60.74
CA LYS A 264 -20.58 31.66 -60.59
C LYS A 264 -21.00 32.96 -61.28
N MET A 265 -20.22 34.03 -61.11
CA MET A 265 -20.46 35.33 -61.75
C MET A 265 -20.26 35.30 -63.27
N ASN A 266 -19.30 34.53 -63.79
CA ASN A 266 -19.13 34.33 -65.24
C ASN A 266 -20.24 33.45 -65.84
N ASN A 267 -20.73 32.45 -65.11
CA ASN A 267 -21.86 31.63 -65.56
C ASN A 267 -23.17 32.43 -65.58
N GLU A 268 -23.36 33.34 -64.62
CA GLU A 268 -24.45 34.31 -64.65
C GLU A 268 -24.31 35.28 -65.83
N ARG A 269 -23.13 35.84 -66.11
CA ARG A 269 -22.88 36.69 -67.30
C ARG A 269 -23.12 35.98 -68.65
N MET A 270 -22.74 34.71 -68.78
CA MET A 270 -23.03 33.91 -69.98
C MET A 270 -24.53 33.64 -70.17
N ASN A 271 -25.29 33.47 -69.09
CA ASN A 271 -26.74 33.35 -69.14
C ASN A 271 -27.44 34.67 -69.54
N TYR A 272 -26.89 35.83 -69.17
CA TYR A 272 -27.40 37.13 -69.64
C TYR A 272 -27.13 37.38 -71.13
N LEU A 273 -25.94 37.01 -71.64
CA LEU A 273 -25.59 37.15 -73.07
C LEU A 273 -26.35 36.20 -74.00
N THR A 274 -26.83 35.05 -73.49
CA THR A 274 -27.71 34.14 -74.24
C THR A 274 -29.16 34.62 -74.29
N TYR A 275 -29.61 35.45 -73.34
CA TYR A 275 -30.95 36.02 -73.33
C TYR A 275 -31.11 37.19 -74.32
N ASP A 276 -30.05 37.98 -74.56
CA ASP A 276 -30.07 39.11 -75.51
C ASP A 276 -29.97 38.67 -76.99
N GLY A 277 -29.60 37.42 -77.26
CA GLY A 277 -29.49 36.86 -78.61
C GLY A 277 -30.82 36.44 -79.26
N ASP A 278 -31.92 36.40 -78.50
CA ASP A 278 -33.22 35.89 -78.98
C ASP A 278 -34.29 36.98 -79.21
N THR A 279 -33.90 38.26 -79.08
CA THR A 279 -34.83 39.41 -79.17
C THR A 279 -34.75 40.22 -80.47
N THR A 280 -34.02 39.76 -81.49
CA THR A 280 -34.04 40.37 -82.84
C THR A 280 -34.74 39.47 -83.86
N LYS A 281 -36.08 39.47 -83.82
CA LYS A 281 -36.96 39.18 -84.96
C LYS A 281 -38.17 40.09 -84.93
#